data_AF-A0A195BIQ5-F1
#
_entry.id   AF-A0A195BIQ5-F1
#
_cell.length_a   1.000
_cell.length_b   1.000
_cell.length_c   1.000
_cell.angle_alpha   90.00
_cell.angle_beta   90.00
_cell.angle_gamma   90.00
#
_symmetry.space_group_name_H-M   'P 1'
#
loop_
_entity.id
_entity.type
_entity.pdbx_description
1 polymer ?
#
loop_
_entity_poly.entity_id
_entity_poly.type
_entity_poly.pdbx_seq_one_letter_code
_entity_poly.pdbx_strand_id
1 'polypeptide(L)'
;MVVTLAFLIKFLNQIWNRDKFHHLYEIMENHWNIFTNDLEVRILKSYSHISQKFTVSYSILMYTMMSMFIMIPSLGPMFLDVVLPLNKSRLRNIAIYSEYGIDQDKYFVPIFLYTSIMITVGITIMVAVDTMHIACTSHACSLFQLIGQQVENVISNVPIDNEDNQIRHCTNTEYKMFSEEMIYREYIICLKKHQLALEYVNILNDTHKIVGISFLLLIAAVFSLLGVRIRSGMVQIFTKTKITANHNSLQKYCAV
;
A
#
# COMPACT_ATOMS: atom_id res chain seq x y z
N MET A 1 -8.43 -16.06 -5.20
CA MET A 1 -9.68 -15.70 -4.47
C MET A 1 -9.47 -14.58 -3.46
N VAL A 2 -8.54 -14.67 -2.51
CA VAL A 2 -8.33 -13.58 -1.53
C VAL A 2 -7.83 -12.30 -2.19
N VAL A 3 -6.80 -12.38 -3.03
CA VAL A 3 -6.24 -11.21 -3.74
C VAL A 3 -7.28 -10.53 -4.63
N THR A 4 -8.06 -11.32 -5.37
CA THR A 4 -9.14 -10.82 -6.24
C THR A 4 -10.27 -10.18 -5.43
N LEU A 5 -10.60 -10.71 -4.25
CA LEU A 5 -11.60 -10.12 -3.36
C LEU A 5 -11.12 -8.80 -2.76
N ALA A 6 -9.86 -8.74 -2.31
CA ALA A 6 -9.25 -7.50 -1.81
C ALA A 6 -9.22 -6.41 -2.90
N PHE A 7 -8.91 -6.78 -4.14
CA PHE A 7 -8.96 -5.88 -5.29
C PHE A 7 -10.39 -5.36 -5.54
N LEU A 8 -11.39 -6.24 -5.55
CA LEU A 8 -12.79 -5.85 -5.76
C LEU A 8 -13.25 -4.86 -4.68
N ILE A 9 -12.90 -5.11 -3.41
CA ILE A 9 -13.26 -4.21 -2.31
C ILE A 9 -12.61 -2.83 -2.50
N LYS A 10 -11.32 -2.77 -2.84
CA LYS A 10 -10.63 -1.51 -3.13
C LYS A 10 -11.27 -0.75 -4.28
N PHE A 11 -11.58 -1.46 -5.37
CA PHE A 11 -12.19 -0.87 -6.56
C PHE A 11 -13.58 -0.30 -6.29
N LEU A 12 -14.44 -1.07 -5.60
CA LEU A 12 -15.76 -0.62 -5.19
C LEU A 12 -15.67 0.57 -4.24
N ASN A 13 -14.70 0.59 -3.33
CA ASN A 13 -14.47 1.73 -2.44
C ASN A 13 -14.09 3.00 -3.20
N GLN A 14 -13.28 2.88 -4.26
CA GLN A 14 -12.90 4.00 -5.12
C GLN A 14 -14.12 4.59 -5.85
N ILE A 15 -15.03 3.73 -6.30
CA ILE A 15 -16.26 4.17 -6.96
C ILE A 15 -17.19 4.84 -5.94
N TRP A 16 -17.37 4.22 -4.76
CA TRP A 16 -18.27 4.70 -3.73
C TRP A 16 -17.85 6.03 -3.13
N ASN A 17 -16.55 6.23 -2.88
CA ASN A 17 -16.01 7.45 -2.27
C ASN A 17 -15.42 8.43 -3.29
N ARG A 18 -15.83 8.37 -4.56
CA ARG A 18 -15.31 9.22 -5.64
C ARG A 18 -15.33 10.71 -5.27
N ASP A 19 -16.43 11.19 -4.70
CA ASP A 19 -16.59 12.61 -4.35
C ASP A 19 -15.64 13.03 -3.23
N LYS A 20 -15.42 12.16 -2.23
CA LYS A 20 -14.44 12.41 -1.16
C LYS A 20 -13.02 12.45 -1.69
N PHE A 21 -12.71 11.59 -2.65
CA PHE A 21 -11.42 11.59 -3.32
C PHE A 21 -11.19 12.85 -4.15
N HIS A 22 -12.21 13.29 -4.89
CA HIS A 22 -12.17 14.58 -5.59
C HIS A 22 -11.89 15.72 -4.62
N HIS A 23 -12.63 15.75 -3.50
CA HIS A 23 -12.46 16.76 -2.47
C HIS A 23 -11.07 16.73 -1.81
N LEU A 24 -10.51 15.54 -1.57
CA LEU A 24 -9.13 15.39 -1.08
C LEU A 24 -8.12 16.05 -2.03
N TYR A 25 -8.30 15.92 -3.35
CA TYR A 25 -7.41 16.54 -4.32
C TYR A 25 -7.54 18.06 -4.34
N GLU A 26 -8.75 18.60 -4.25
CA GLU A 26 -8.98 20.05 -4.13
C GLU A 26 -8.29 20.60 -2.87
N ILE A 27 -8.39 19.88 -1.74
CA ILE A 27 -7.70 20.25 -0.51
C ILE A 27 -6.18 20.20 -0.69
N MET A 28 -5.65 19.16 -1.34
CA MET A 28 -4.22 19.05 -1.63
C MET A 28 -3.73 20.23 -2.48
N GLU A 29 -4.48 20.61 -3.51
CA GLU A 29 -4.17 21.76 -4.36
C GLU A 29 -4.22 23.07 -3.56
N ASN A 30 -5.25 23.27 -2.75
CA ASN A 30 -5.38 24.44 -1.89
C ASN A 30 -4.23 24.54 -0.87
N HIS A 31 -3.74 23.41 -0.35
CA HIS A 31 -2.58 23.41 0.53
C HIS A 31 -1.33 24.00 -0.14
N TRP A 32 -1.10 23.78 -1.43
CA TRP A 32 0.04 24.43 -2.12
C TRP A 32 -0.05 25.95 -2.12
N ASN A 33 -1.26 26.52 -2.06
CA ASN A 33 -1.49 27.97 -1.97
C ASN A 33 -1.41 28.50 -0.53
N ILE A 34 -1.62 27.65 0.47
CA ILE A 34 -1.56 28.01 1.90
C ILE A 34 -0.13 27.92 2.44
N PHE A 35 0.64 26.93 1.98
CA PHE A 35 1.99 26.64 2.44
C PHE A 35 3.05 27.22 1.48
N THR A 36 3.26 28.53 1.55
CA THR A 36 4.03 29.31 0.55
C THR A 36 5.46 29.68 0.94
N ASN A 37 5.85 29.49 2.20
CA ASN A 37 7.21 29.78 2.66
C ASN A 37 8.24 28.88 1.94
N ASP A 38 9.46 29.38 1.67
CA ASP A 38 10.49 28.61 0.94
C ASP A 38 10.78 27.25 1.58
N LEU A 39 10.90 27.23 2.91
CA LEU A 39 11.13 26.01 3.68
C LEU A 39 9.93 25.05 3.59
N GLU A 40 8.71 25.58 3.61
CA GLU A 40 7.46 24.80 3.50
C GLU A 40 7.36 24.13 2.12
N VAL A 41 7.53 24.91 1.06
CA VAL A 41 7.51 24.43 -0.32
C VAL A 41 8.61 23.39 -0.55
N ARG A 42 9.80 23.58 0.02
CA ARG A 42 10.91 22.62 -0.06
C ARG A 42 10.54 21.27 0.55
N ILE A 43 9.87 21.26 1.70
CA ILE A 43 9.45 20.02 2.37
C ILE A 43 8.34 19.32 1.57
N LEU A 44 7.30 20.06 1.16
CA LEU A 44 6.22 19.51 0.32
C LEU A 44 6.80 18.87 -0.96
N LYS A 45 7.72 19.56 -1.63
CA LYS A 45 8.39 19.05 -2.84
C LYS A 45 9.27 17.83 -2.57
N SER A 46 9.98 17.80 -1.44
CA SER A 46 10.79 16.65 -1.03
C SER A 46 9.94 15.39 -0.86
N TYR A 47 8.83 15.49 -0.12
CA TYR A 47 7.89 14.38 0.07
C TYR A 47 7.19 13.96 -1.23
N SER A 48 6.80 14.92 -2.06
CA SER A 48 6.26 14.65 -3.41
C SER A 48 7.26 13.86 -4.27
N HIS A 49 8.54 14.22 -4.24
CA HIS A 49 9.57 13.49 -4.98
C HIS A 49 9.85 12.08 -4.39
N ILE A 50 9.83 11.93 -3.07
CA ILE A 50 9.96 10.61 -2.42
C ILE A 50 8.79 9.70 -2.81
N SER A 51 7.56 10.20 -2.74
CA SER A 51 6.36 9.45 -3.12
C SER A 51 6.33 9.13 -4.61
N GLN A 52 6.82 10.01 -5.48
CA GLN A 52 6.99 9.74 -6.91
C GLN A 52 7.98 8.58 -7.13
N LYS A 53 9.14 8.60 -6.48
CA LYS A 53 10.13 7.51 -6.58
C LYS A 53 9.56 6.18 -6.08
N PHE A 54 8.85 6.21 -4.96
CA PHE A 54 8.18 5.02 -4.42
C PHE A 54 7.12 4.49 -5.39
N THR A 55 6.30 5.37 -5.97
CA THR A 55 5.28 5.05 -6.97
C THR A 55 5.87 4.40 -8.22
N VAL A 56 6.97 4.96 -8.75
CA VAL A 56 7.66 4.39 -9.92
C VAL A 56 8.24 3.02 -9.60
N SER A 57 8.93 2.89 -8.46
CA SER A 57 9.50 1.62 -8.01
C SER A 57 8.41 0.54 -7.82
N TYR A 58 7.31 0.89 -7.14
CA TYR A 58 6.16 0.02 -6.95
C TYR A 58 5.54 -0.40 -8.29
N SER A 59 5.34 0.54 -9.21
CA SER A 59 4.76 0.25 -10.53
C SER A 59 5.64 -0.74 -11.31
N ILE A 60 6.96 -0.52 -11.34
CA ILE A 60 7.91 -1.45 -12.00
C ILE A 60 7.81 -2.84 -11.38
N LEU A 61 7.78 -2.94 -10.05
CA LEU A 61 7.62 -4.23 -9.35
C LEU A 61 6.31 -4.92 -9.75
N MET A 62 5.19 -4.20 -9.76
CA MET A 62 3.89 -4.79 -10.11
C MET A 62 3.81 -5.26 -11.56
N TYR A 63 4.33 -4.49 -12.52
CA TYR A 63 4.35 -4.88 -13.93
C TYR A 63 5.32 -6.02 -14.22
N THR A 64 6.47 -6.09 -13.52
CA THR A 64 7.39 -7.23 -13.65
C THR A 64 6.78 -8.50 -13.08
N MET A 65 6.14 -8.45 -11.92
CA MET A 65 5.41 -9.59 -11.34
C MET A 65 4.26 -10.05 -12.24
N MET A 66 3.49 -9.12 -12.81
CA MET A 66 2.44 -9.42 -13.79
C MET A 66 3.01 -10.11 -15.03
N SER A 67 4.14 -9.63 -15.57
CA SER A 67 4.79 -10.22 -16.74
C SER A 67 5.25 -11.64 -16.44
N MET A 68 5.86 -11.89 -15.28
CA MET A 68 6.23 -13.24 -14.84
C MET A 68 5.00 -14.15 -14.72
N PHE A 69 3.91 -13.65 -14.14
CA PHE A 69 2.67 -14.41 -13.98
C PHE A 69 2.07 -14.86 -15.33
N ILE A 70 2.14 -14.02 -16.37
CA ILE A 70 1.67 -14.36 -17.72
C ILE A 70 2.66 -15.31 -18.42
N MET A 71 3.96 -15.05 -18.29
CA MET A 71 5.00 -15.76 -19.04
C MET A 71 5.30 -17.16 -18.49
N ILE A 72 5.28 -17.38 -17.18
CA ILE A 72 5.63 -18.68 -16.57
C ILE A 72 4.73 -19.81 -17.09
N PRO A 73 3.38 -19.70 -17.10
CA PRO A 73 2.51 -20.76 -17.61
C PRO A 73 2.60 -20.94 -19.13
N SER A 74 2.86 -19.85 -19.86
CA SER A 74 2.95 -19.87 -21.33
C SER A 74 4.27 -20.44 -21.86
N LEU A 75 5.40 -20.07 -21.25
CA LEU A 75 6.75 -20.48 -21.68
C LEU A 75 7.27 -21.71 -20.93
N GLY A 76 6.74 -21.99 -19.74
CA GLY A 76 7.09 -23.16 -18.94
C GLY A 76 7.05 -24.48 -19.70
N PRO A 77 5.95 -24.84 -20.39
CA PRO A 77 5.89 -26.08 -21.17
C PRO A 77 6.89 -26.09 -22.35
N MET A 78 7.10 -24.94 -23.02
CA MET A 78 8.04 -24.83 -24.14
C MET A 78 9.50 -25.05 -23.72
N PHE A 79 9.92 -24.44 -22.60
CA PHE A 79 11.27 -24.64 -22.05
C PHE A 79 11.47 -26.08 -21.57
N LEU A 80 10.45 -26.65 -20.92
CA LEU A 80 10.53 -28.02 -20.44
C LEU A 80 10.50 -29.07 -21.57
N ASP A 81 9.91 -28.76 -22.73
CA ASP A 81 9.96 -29.63 -23.91
C ASP A 81 11.35 -29.65 -24.57
N VAL A 82 12.14 -28.57 -24.45
CA VAL A 82 13.54 -28.52 -24.92
C VAL A 82 14.48 -29.27 -23.96
N VAL A 83 14.30 -29.09 -22.65
CA VAL A 83 15.20 -29.68 -21.63
C VAL A 83 14.85 -31.14 -21.32
N LEU A 84 13.57 -31.50 -21.36
CA LEU A 84 13.09 -32.85 -21.08
C LEU A 84 11.93 -33.21 -22.03
N PRO A 85 12.22 -33.61 -23.28
CA PRO A 85 11.19 -33.96 -24.24
C PRO A 85 10.42 -35.21 -23.79
N LEU A 86 9.09 -35.13 -23.72
CA LEU A 86 8.21 -36.29 -23.52
C LEU A 86 7.63 -36.75 -24.87
N ASN A 87 7.32 -38.04 -24.98
CA ASN A 87 6.68 -38.62 -26.17
C ASN A 87 5.21 -38.18 -26.37
N LYS A 88 4.68 -37.28 -25.51
CA LYS A 88 3.34 -36.69 -25.56
C LYS A 88 3.47 -35.16 -25.41
N SER A 89 2.70 -34.39 -26.18
CA SER A 89 2.69 -32.92 -26.05
C SER A 89 2.22 -32.48 -24.66
N ARG A 90 2.92 -31.55 -24.02
CA ARG A 90 2.48 -30.95 -22.76
C ARG A 90 1.28 -30.04 -23.00
N LEU A 91 0.26 -30.16 -22.15
CA LEU A 91 -0.94 -29.30 -22.21
C LEU A 91 -0.52 -27.84 -21.94
N ARG A 92 -0.86 -26.94 -22.85
CA ARG A 92 -0.52 -25.52 -22.75
C ARG A 92 -1.53 -24.83 -21.84
N ASN A 93 -1.17 -24.58 -20.59
CA ASN A 93 -2.06 -23.96 -19.61
C ASN A 93 -1.97 -22.44 -19.63
N ILE A 94 -3.12 -21.79 -19.79
CA ILE A 94 -3.27 -20.34 -19.59
C ILE A 94 -3.14 -20.05 -18.08
N ALA A 95 -2.52 -18.92 -17.72
CA ALA A 95 -2.27 -18.52 -16.32
C ALA A 95 -3.53 -18.45 -15.44
N ILE A 96 -4.69 -18.27 -16.07
CA ILE A 96 -6.01 -18.33 -15.44
C ILE A 96 -6.77 -19.48 -16.11
N TYR A 97 -7.00 -20.55 -15.35
CA TYR A 97 -7.89 -21.63 -15.80
C TYR A 97 -9.32 -21.08 -15.83
N SER A 98 -9.87 -20.90 -17.01
CA SER A 98 -11.27 -20.55 -17.21
C SER A 98 -11.84 -21.54 -18.22
N GLU A 99 -12.86 -22.29 -17.81
CA GLU A 99 -13.63 -23.15 -18.71
C GLU A 99 -14.48 -22.27 -19.63
N TYR A 100 -13.87 -21.77 -20.71
CA TYR A 100 -14.57 -20.93 -21.70
C TYR A 100 -15.64 -21.69 -22.52
N GLY A 101 -15.92 -22.97 -22.22
CA GLY A 101 -16.86 -23.81 -22.99
C GLY A 101 -16.47 -24.02 -24.45
N ILE A 102 -15.23 -23.65 -24.82
CA ILE A 102 -14.67 -23.63 -26.16
C ILE A 102 -13.33 -24.37 -26.12
N ASP A 103 -12.98 -25.05 -27.21
CA ASP A 103 -11.69 -25.74 -27.39
C ASP A 103 -10.51 -24.76 -27.22
N GLN A 104 -9.82 -24.88 -26.08
CA GLN A 104 -8.72 -23.99 -25.68
C GLN A 104 -7.50 -24.14 -26.58
N ASP A 105 -7.31 -25.31 -27.18
CA ASP A 105 -6.16 -25.57 -28.03
C ASP A 105 -6.33 -24.90 -29.40
N LYS A 106 -7.56 -24.86 -29.92
CA LYS A 106 -7.92 -24.19 -31.18
C LYS A 106 -7.94 -22.66 -31.08
N TYR A 107 -8.38 -22.10 -29.95
CA TYR A 107 -8.53 -20.64 -29.77
C TYR A 107 -7.52 -20.04 -28.78
N PHE A 108 -6.40 -20.70 -28.56
CA PHE A 108 -5.43 -20.29 -27.55
C PHE A 108 -4.93 -18.85 -27.73
N VAL A 109 -4.50 -18.46 -28.93
CA VAL A 109 -3.92 -17.14 -29.20
C VAL A 109 -4.90 -16.00 -28.89
N PRO A 110 -6.16 -16.01 -29.39
CA PRO A 110 -7.12 -14.96 -29.05
C PRO A 110 -7.51 -14.96 -27.56
N ILE A 111 -7.65 -16.13 -26.93
CA ILE A 111 -7.96 -16.21 -25.48
C ILE A 111 -6.79 -15.67 -24.66
N PHE A 112 -5.55 -16.03 -24.99
CA PHE A 112 -4.35 -15.53 -24.34
C PHE A 112 -4.24 -14.01 -24.47
N LEU A 113 -4.39 -13.45 -25.67
CA LEU A 113 -4.37 -12.00 -25.87
C LEU A 113 -5.46 -11.28 -25.06
N TYR A 114 -6.70 -11.77 -25.13
CA TYR A 114 -7.81 -11.19 -24.38
C TYR A 114 -7.54 -11.21 -22.87
N THR A 115 -7.13 -12.36 -22.32
CA THR A 115 -6.83 -12.50 -20.90
C THR A 115 -5.64 -11.64 -20.46
N SER A 116 -4.58 -11.54 -21.26
CA SER A 116 -3.45 -10.64 -20.99
C SER A 116 -3.87 -9.18 -20.95
N ILE A 117 -4.71 -8.72 -21.88
CA ILE A 117 -5.24 -7.35 -21.89
C ILE A 117 -6.06 -7.08 -20.63
N MET A 118 -6.99 -7.99 -20.28
CA MET A 118 -7.82 -7.84 -19.08
C MET A 118 -6.99 -7.81 -17.79
N ILE A 119 -5.96 -8.67 -17.67
CA ILE A 119 -5.03 -8.65 -16.55
C ILE A 119 -4.28 -7.31 -16.51
N THR A 120 -3.79 -6.83 -17.65
CA THR A 120 -3.05 -5.56 -17.74
C THR A 120 -3.90 -4.40 -17.24
N VAL A 121 -5.13 -4.28 -17.74
CA VAL A 121 -6.09 -3.25 -17.31
C VAL A 121 -6.36 -3.33 -15.81
N GLY A 122 -6.60 -4.54 -15.28
CA GLY A 122 -6.82 -4.74 -13.85
C GLY A 122 -5.62 -4.31 -12.99
N ILE A 123 -4.40 -4.67 -13.40
CA ILE A 123 -3.16 -4.27 -12.71
C ILE A 123 -2.96 -2.75 -12.80
N THR A 124 -3.21 -2.11 -13.94
CA THR A 124 -3.10 -0.65 -14.08
C THR A 124 -4.05 0.07 -13.14
N ILE A 125 -5.31 -0.36 -13.04
CA ILE A 125 -6.29 0.21 -12.11
C ILE A 125 -5.82 0.05 -10.66
N MET A 126 -5.33 -1.14 -10.30
CA MET A 126 -4.81 -1.41 -8.95
C MET A 126 -3.62 -0.51 -8.59
N VAL A 127 -2.64 -0.42 -9.49
CA VAL A 127 -1.47 0.45 -9.33
C VAL A 127 -1.91 1.91 -9.18
N ALA A 128 -2.87 2.37 -9.98
CA ALA A 128 -3.40 3.73 -9.87
C ALA A 128 -4.01 4.00 -8.48
N VAL A 129 -4.84 3.08 -7.96
CA VAL A 129 -5.46 3.22 -6.63
C VAL A 129 -4.41 3.22 -5.51
N ASP A 130 -3.44 2.29 -5.56
CA ASP A 130 -2.41 2.20 -4.51
C ASP A 130 -1.48 3.42 -4.51
N THR A 131 -1.06 3.87 -5.69
CA THR A 131 -0.17 5.03 -5.85
C THR A 131 -0.84 6.34 -5.45
N MET A 132 -2.14 6.47 -5.74
CA MET A 132 -2.97 7.56 -5.22
C MET A 132 -2.98 7.58 -3.68
N HIS A 133 -3.20 6.42 -3.03
CA HIS A 133 -3.18 6.34 -1.57
C HIS A 133 -1.81 6.73 -0.98
N ILE A 134 -0.73 6.29 -1.62
CA ILE A 134 0.65 6.65 -1.25
C ILE A 134 0.87 8.16 -1.36
N ALA A 135 0.42 8.79 -2.46
CA ALA A 135 0.55 10.22 -2.66
C ALA A 135 -0.22 11.03 -1.60
N CYS A 136 -1.48 10.65 -1.34
CA CYS A 136 -2.29 11.33 -0.32
C CYS A 136 -1.69 11.21 1.08
N THR A 137 -1.17 10.02 1.43
CA THR A 137 -0.53 9.77 2.72
C THR A 137 0.79 10.53 2.84
N SER A 138 1.60 10.54 1.77
CA SER A 138 2.85 11.31 1.74
C SER A 138 2.61 12.80 1.90
N HIS A 139 1.54 13.34 1.29
CA HIS A 139 1.12 14.72 1.50
C HIS A 139 0.77 14.98 2.96
N ALA A 140 -0.04 14.12 3.60
CA ALA A 140 -0.35 14.22 5.03
C ALA A 140 0.92 14.25 5.89
N CYS A 141 1.86 13.33 5.66
CA CYS A 141 3.13 13.28 6.38
C CYS A 141 3.93 14.58 6.20
N SER A 142 3.95 15.15 5.01
CA SER A 142 4.65 16.43 4.75
C SER A 142 4.04 17.60 5.54
N LEU A 143 2.71 17.63 5.68
CA LEU A 143 2.02 18.65 6.47
C LEU A 143 2.40 18.55 7.94
N PHE A 144 2.38 17.34 8.52
CA PHE A 144 2.77 17.16 9.92
C PHE A 144 4.25 17.42 10.18
N GLN A 145 5.13 17.06 9.25
CA GLN A 145 6.55 17.39 9.35
C GLN A 145 6.77 18.91 9.42
N LEU A 146 6.06 19.64 8.59
CA LEU A 146 6.11 21.10 8.52
C LEU A 146 5.57 21.74 9.80
N ILE A 147 4.40 21.30 10.26
CA ILE A 147 3.79 21.79 11.51
C ILE A 147 4.73 21.49 12.69
N GLY A 148 5.32 20.30 12.75
CA GLY A 148 6.28 19.93 13.79
C GLY A 148 7.47 20.88 13.86
N GLN A 149 8.05 21.23 12.71
CA GLN A 149 9.14 22.20 12.64
C GLN A 149 8.72 23.62 13.03
N GLN A 150 7.51 24.05 12.65
CA GLN A 150 6.98 25.34 13.10
C GLN A 150 6.82 25.40 14.62
N VAL A 151 6.29 24.34 15.23
CA VAL A 151 6.16 24.25 16.69
C VAL A 151 7.53 24.30 17.37
N GLU A 152 8.50 23.55 16.87
CA GLU A 152 9.87 23.54 17.40
C GLU A 152 10.50 24.95 17.35
N ASN A 153 10.35 25.65 16.21
CA ASN A 153 10.85 27.01 16.03
C ASN A 153 10.16 28.02 16.96
N VAL A 154 8.84 27.90 17.15
CA VAL A 154 8.10 28.77 18.07
C VAL A 154 8.58 28.57 19.50
N ILE A 155 8.76 27.32 19.93
CA ILE A 155 9.24 26.99 21.28
C ILE A 155 10.68 27.48 21.50
N SER A 156 11.58 27.31 20.51
CA SER A 156 12.98 27.75 20.65
C SER A 156 13.13 29.27 20.71
N ASN A 157 12.16 30.02 20.18
CA ASN A 157 12.18 31.48 20.16
C ASN A 157 11.54 32.11 21.41
N VAL A 158 10.95 31.33 22.31
CA VAL A 158 10.44 31.83 23.60
C VAL A 158 11.63 32.23 24.48
N PRO A 159 11.77 33.53 24.85
CA PRO A 159 12.83 33.95 25.75
C PRO A 159 12.62 33.27 27.11
N ILE A 160 13.57 32.40 27.50
CA ILE A 160 13.63 31.92 28.88
C ILE A 160 14.16 33.11 29.69
N ASP A 161 13.30 33.70 30.53
CA ASP A 161 13.72 34.72 31.49
C ASP A 161 14.76 34.10 32.44
N ASN A 162 16.04 34.21 32.08
CA ASN A 162 17.10 34.15 33.07
C ASN A 162 17.08 35.51 33.77
N GLU A 163 16.56 35.53 35.00
CA GLU A 163 16.67 36.64 35.92
C GLU A 163 18.15 36.99 36.14
N ASP A 164 18.71 37.91 35.35
CA ASP A 164 19.65 38.89 35.89
C ASP A 164 19.83 40.10 34.98
N ASN A 165 20.01 41.26 35.60
CA ASN A 165 20.32 42.59 35.05
C ASN A 165 19.13 43.51 34.72
N GLN A 166 18.61 44.11 35.81
CA GLN A 166 18.13 45.50 35.82
C GLN A 166 19.22 46.39 35.21
N ILE A 167 19.00 46.99 34.04
CA ILE A 167 19.49 48.30 33.53
C ILE A 167 19.23 48.30 32.00
N ARG A 168 17.96 48.20 31.56
CA ARG A 168 17.51 48.52 30.16
C ARG A 168 15.98 48.49 30.02
N HIS A 169 15.28 48.97 31.04
CA HIS A 169 13.88 48.59 31.30
C HIS A 169 12.79 49.22 30.43
N CYS A 170 13.07 50.25 29.60
CA CYS A 170 12.05 50.81 28.71
C CYS A 170 12.08 50.21 27.30
N THR A 171 13.26 50.04 26.69
CA THR A 171 13.38 49.48 25.33
C THR A 171 13.21 47.95 25.32
N ASN A 172 13.57 47.26 26.40
CA ASN A 172 13.43 45.81 26.49
C ASN A 172 11.98 45.37 26.73
N THR A 173 11.14 46.18 27.40
CA THR A 173 9.74 45.82 27.66
C THR A 173 8.88 45.96 26.40
N GLU A 174 9.09 47.00 25.59
CA GLU A 174 8.43 47.15 24.29
C GLU A 174 8.91 46.08 23.28
N TYR A 175 10.22 45.78 23.27
CA TYR A 175 10.80 44.69 22.47
C TYR A 175 10.29 43.31 22.90
N LYS A 176 10.19 43.04 24.21
CA LYS A 176 9.67 41.78 24.77
C LYS A 176 8.19 41.61 24.42
N MET A 177 7.37 42.66 24.58
CA MET A 177 5.95 42.65 24.22
C MET A 177 5.75 42.44 22.70
N PHE A 178 6.52 43.13 21.85
CA PHE A 178 6.48 42.92 20.39
C PHE A 178 6.94 41.51 19.99
N SER A 179 7.92 40.94 20.70
CA SER A 179 8.38 39.57 20.48
C SER A 179 7.34 38.52 20.91
N GLU A 180 6.64 38.74 22.02
CA GLU A 180 5.57 37.87 22.52
C GLU A 180 4.35 37.89 21.57
N GLU A 181 3.96 39.07 21.07
CA GLU A 181 2.89 39.19 20.07
C GLU A 181 3.24 38.45 18.76
N MET A 182 4.49 38.55 18.31
CA MET A 182 4.97 37.86 17.12
C MET A 182 4.96 36.33 17.31
N ILE A 183 5.43 35.84 18.46
CA ILE A 183 5.41 34.40 18.82
C ILE A 183 3.97 33.89 18.89
N TYR A 184 3.07 34.64 19.53
CA TYR A 184 1.67 34.28 19.66
C TYR A 184 0.96 34.22 18.29
N ARG A 185 1.28 35.16 17.40
CA ARG A 185 0.76 35.16 16.02
C ARG A 185 1.23 33.95 15.23
N GLU A 186 2.51 33.61 15.32
CA GLU A 186 3.08 32.43 14.65
C GLU A 186 2.46 31.14 15.19
N TYR A 187 2.25 31.07 16.51
CA TYR A 187 1.57 29.95 17.15
C TYR A 187 0.12 29.77 16.67
N ILE A 188 -0.65 30.86 16.57
CA ILE A 188 -2.02 30.81 16.02
C ILE A 188 -2.02 30.32 14.56
N ILE A 189 -1.08 30.80 13.74
CA ILE A 189 -0.96 30.36 12.34
C ILE A 189 -0.65 28.86 12.29
N CYS A 190 0.26 28.39 13.14
CA CYS A 190 0.61 26.98 13.26
C CYS A 190 -0.62 26.13 13.67
N LEU A 191 -1.39 26.58 14.66
CA LEU A 191 -2.62 25.90 15.08
C LEU A 191 -3.65 25.81 13.95
N LYS A 192 -3.85 26.88 13.17
CA LYS A 192 -4.74 26.86 12.01
C LYS A 192 -4.27 25.87 10.94
N LYS A 193 -2.97 25.86 10.63
CA LYS A 193 -2.36 24.90 9.69
C LYS A 193 -2.52 23.46 10.19
N HIS A 194 -2.40 23.23 11.50
CA HIS A 194 -2.62 21.93 12.12
C HIS A 194 -4.06 21.45 12.00
N GLN A 195 -5.04 22.33 12.22
CA GLN A 195 -6.46 22.00 12.03
C GLN A 195 -6.77 21.58 10.59
N LEU A 196 -6.22 22.28 9.59
CA LEU A 196 -6.36 21.91 8.18
C LEU A 196 -5.75 20.53 7.86
N ALA A 197 -4.56 20.26 8.41
CA ALA A 197 -3.92 18.95 8.24
C ALA A 197 -4.74 17.81 8.87
N LEU A 198 -5.33 18.05 10.05
CA LEU A 198 -6.23 17.10 10.71
C LEU A 198 -7.51 16.85 9.90
N GLU A 199 -8.13 17.91 9.37
CA GLU A 199 -9.32 17.80 8.52
C GLU A 199 -9.03 16.93 7.29
N TYR A 200 -7.92 17.20 6.60
CA TYR A 200 -7.46 16.40 5.47
C TYR A 200 -7.27 14.92 5.83
N VAL A 201 -6.60 14.63 6.94
CA VAL A 201 -6.37 13.25 7.39
C VAL A 201 -7.65 12.56 7.83
N ASN A 202 -8.60 13.29 8.42
CA ASN A 202 -9.90 12.73 8.78
C ASN A 202 -10.67 12.27 7.53
N ILE A 203 -10.70 13.08 6.47
CA ILE A 203 -11.33 12.71 5.20
C ILE A 203 -10.59 11.52 4.55
N LEU A 204 -9.25 11.54 4.59
CA LEU A 204 -8.42 10.45 4.05
C LEU A 204 -8.68 9.14 4.79
N ASN A 205 -8.72 9.18 6.13
CA ASN A 205 -8.95 8.02 6.97
C ASN A 205 -10.39 7.49 6.80
N ASP A 206 -11.39 8.35 6.76
CA ASP A 206 -12.78 7.95 6.54
C ASP A 206 -12.95 7.22 5.20
N THR A 207 -12.28 7.73 4.15
CA THR A 207 -12.29 7.11 2.81
C THR A 207 -11.66 5.71 2.77
N HIS A 208 -10.66 5.44 3.62
CA HIS A 208 -9.95 4.17 3.66
C HIS A 208 -10.36 3.25 4.81
N LYS A 209 -11.24 3.70 5.72
CA LYS A 209 -11.65 2.97 6.92
C LYS A 209 -12.25 1.61 6.60
N ILE A 210 -13.21 1.56 5.66
CA ILE A 210 -13.90 0.33 5.25
C ILE A 210 -12.91 -0.64 4.61
N VAL A 211 -12.05 -0.13 3.71
CA VAL A 211 -11.01 -0.92 3.05
C VAL A 211 -10.04 -1.50 4.08
N GLY A 212 -9.55 -0.69 5.02
CA GLY A 212 -8.64 -1.12 6.07
C GLY A 212 -9.22 -2.22 6.95
N ILE A 213 -10.45 -2.03 7.47
CA ILE A 213 -11.13 -3.05 8.29
C ILE A 213 -11.35 -4.34 7.48
N SER A 214 -11.85 -4.22 6.24
CA SER A 214 -12.07 -5.39 5.39
C SER A 214 -10.77 -6.16 5.11
N PHE A 215 -9.66 -5.45 4.90
CA PHE A 215 -8.36 -6.05 4.65
C PHE A 215 -7.81 -6.77 5.90
N LEU A 216 -7.97 -6.19 7.08
CA LEU A 216 -7.60 -6.83 8.35
C LEU A 216 -8.40 -8.13 8.58
N LEU A 217 -9.71 -8.11 8.30
CA LEU A 217 -10.54 -9.31 8.41
C LEU A 217 -10.12 -10.40 7.40
N LEU A 218 -9.81 -10.00 6.16
CA LEU A 218 -9.32 -10.93 5.13
C LEU A 218 -7.99 -11.55 5.55
N ILE A 219 -7.06 -10.75 6.08
CA ILE A 219 -5.77 -11.24 6.59
C ILE A 219 -6.00 -12.24 7.73
N ALA A 220 -6.83 -11.91 8.71
CA ALA A 220 -7.13 -12.79 9.83
C ALA A 220 -7.71 -14.14 9.34
N ALA A 221 -8.67 -14.10 8.42
CA ALA A 221 -9.26 -15.31 7.84
C ALA A 221 -8.21 -16.17 7.10
N VAL A 222 -7.31 -15.54 6.36
CA VAL A 222 -6.21 -16.26 5.67
C VAL A 222 -5.28 -16.93 6.66
N PHE A 223 -4.87 -16.23 7.72
CA PHE A 223 -4.02 -16.82 8.76
C PHE A 223 -4.69 -18.00 9.46
N SER A 224 -5.99 -17.90 9.76
CA SER A 224 -6.76 -19.02 10.32
C SER A 224 -6.80 -20.22 9.37
N LEU A 225 -7.08 -19.99 8.08
CA LEU A 225 -7.11 -21.06 7.07
C LEU A 225 -5.74 -21.71 6.87
N LEU A 226 -4.67 -20.92 6.86
CA LEU A 226 -3.30 -21.42 6.81
C LEU A 226 -2.99 -22.30 8.03
N GLY A 227 -3.36 -21.86 9.23
CA GLY A 227 -3.19 -22.65 10.46
C GLY A 227 -3.92 -23.98 10.42
N VAL A 228 -5.17 -24.00 9.93
CA VAL A 228 -5.94 -25.23 9.75
C VAL A 228 -5.27 -26.16 8.72
N ARG A 229 -4.83 -25.62 7.57
CA ARG A 229 -4.18 -26.39 6.51
C ARG A 229 -2.88 -27.04 6.97
N ILE A 230 -2.07 -26.32 7.76
CA ILE A 230 -0.82 -26.84 8.31
C ILE A 230 -1.13 -28.00 9.27
N ARG A 231 -2.10 -27.82 10.18
CA ARG A 231 -2.51 -28.88 11.11
C ARG A 231 -3.05 -30.11 10.37
N SER A 232 -3.94 -29.93 9.40
CA SER A 232 -4.50 -31.04 8.63
C SER A 232 -3.44 -31.76 7.80
N GLY A 233 -2.49 -31.02 7.22
CA GLY A 233 -1.36 -31.59 6.47
C GLY A 233 -0.45 -32.44 7.36
N MET A 234 -0.12 -31.95 8.56
CA MET A 234 0.66 -32.72 9.53
C MET A 234 -0.08 -33.99 9.96
N VAL A 235 -1.38 -33.91 10.25
CA VAL A 235 -2.19 -35.09 10.61
C VAL A 235 -2.19 -36.12 9.49
N GLN A 236 -2.40 -35.71 8.23
CA GLN A 236 -2.35 -36.61 7.09
C GLN A 236 -0.98 -37.31 6.94
N ILE A 237 0.11 -36.56 7.09
CA ILE A 237 1.47 -37.11 7.05
C ILE A 237 1.62 -38.17 8.15
N PHE A 238 1.31 -37.84 9.41
CA PHE A 238 1.41 -38.78 10.53
C PHE A 238 0.58 -40.05 10.32
N THR A 239 -0.67 -39.94 9.84
CA THR A 239 -1.48 -41.12 9.51
C THR A 239 -0.86 -41.96 8.41
N LYS A 240 -0.29 -41.33 7.37
CA LYS A 240 0.34 -42.04 6.26
C LYS A 240 1.59 -42.79 6.72
N THR A 241 2.45 -42.16 7.54
CA THR A 241 3.63 -42.81 8.11
C THR A 241 3.26 -43.99 9.02
N LYS A 242 2.20 -43.84 9.82
CA LYS A 242 1.71 -44.90 10.71
C LYS A 242 1.16 -46.09 9.92
N ILE A 243 0.42 -45.86 8.84
CA ILE A 243 -0.09 -46.91 7.94
C ILE A 243 1.07 -47.63 7.24
N THR A 244 2.06 -46.91 6.70
CA THR A 244 3.23 -47.51 6.05
C THR A 244 4.08 -48.34 7.02
N ALA A 245 4.28 -47.85 8.25
CA ALA A 245 4.99 -48.62 9.28
C ALA A 245 4.25 -49.92 9.65
N ASN A 246 2.92 -49.89 9.72
CA ASN A 246 2.10 -51.05 10.06
C ASN A 246 2.03 -52.08 8.91
N HIS A 247 2.08 -51.61 7.65
CA HIS A 247 2.18 -52.51 6.49
C HIS A 247 3.53 -53.23 6.44
N ASN A 248 4.63 -52.52 6.73
CA ASN A 248 5.98 -53.08 6.74
C ASN A 248 6.21 -54.06 7.91
N SER A 249 5.55 -53.87 9.06
CA SER A 249 5.58 -54.84 10.15
C SER A 249 4.82 -56.11 9.79
N LEU A 250 3.62 -56.01 9.23
CA LEU A 250 2.82 -57.16 8.78
C LEU A 250 3.55 -58.00 7.72
N GLN A 251 4.23 -57.38 6.75
CA GLN A 251 5.05 -58.10 5.78
C GLN A 251 6.22 -58.88 6.40
N LYS A 252 6.80 -58.40 7.50
CA LYS A 252 7.85 -59.14 8.23
C LYS A 252 7.31 -60.36 8.97
N TYR A 253 6.07 -60.31 9.45
CA TYR A 253 5.44 -61.44 10.15
C TYR A 253 4.95 -62.53 9.19
N CYS A 254 4.61 -62.21 7.94
CA CYS A 254 4.22 -63.20 6.93
C CYS A 254 5.39 -63.83 6.16
N ALA A 255 6.63 -63.39 6.40
CA ALA A 255 7.83 -63.88 5.73
C ALA A 255 8.65 -64.89 6.58
N VAL A 256 8.09 -65.33 7.72
CA VAL A 256 8.62 -66.38 8.61
C VAL A 256 7.67 -67.57 8.58
#